data_AF-A0A932X9W4-F1
#
_entry.id   AF-A0A932X9W4-F1
#
_cell.length_a   1.000
_cell.length_b   1.000
_cell.length_c   1.000
_cell.angle_alpha   90.00
_cell.angle_beta   90.00
_cell.angle_gamma   90.00
#
_symmetry.space_group_name_H-M   'P 1'
#
loop_
_entity.id
_entity.type
_entity.pdbx_description
1 polymer ?
#
loop_
_entity_poly.entity_id
_entity_poly.type
_entity_poly.pdbx_seq_one_letter_code
_entity_poly.pdbx_strand_id
1 'polypeptide(L)'
;MDTSEVLKEVLKSPGLAAFSRIRYVGALMTEEEQVRFLKALFSAAVETRESGSVDGLADLLEEWEAKGLALAGARARAPQVEGIPWASLRLPLRQAKLALVTTGGFYLEGQQPYQTDGPEGLGDWSYRPIPKTVPRDQLRVAHLHYDLAGPRQDPNCVFPLDRFRELEQE
;
A
#
# COMPACT_ATOMS: atom_id res chain seq x y z
N MET A 1 5.80 -1.54 -32.40
CA MET A 1 5.34 -1.72 -31.02
C MET A 1 4.02 -2.45 -31.13
N ASP A 2 3.92 -3.61 -30.49
CA ASP A 2 2.70 -4.42 -30.51
C ASP A 2 1.57 -3.70 -29.75
N THR A 3 0.30 -3.96 -30.10
CA THR A 3 -0.86 -3.33 -29.46
C THR A 3 -0.84 -3.55 -27.95
N SER A 4 -0.42 -4.74 -27.52
CA SER A 4 -0.22 -5.09 -26.11
C SER A 4 0.80 -4.18 -25.40
N GLU A 5 1.93 -3.90 -26.06
CA GLU A 5 2.99 -3.03 -25.52
C GLU A 5 2.50 -1.58 -25.40
N VAL A 6 1.77 -1.10 -26.41
CA VAL A 6 1.20 0.25 -26.40
C VAL A 6 0.19 0.40 -25.25
N LEU A 7 -0.70 -0.57 -25.06
CA LEU A 7 -1.68 -0.54 -23.98
C LEU A 7 -1.02 -0.54 -22.60
N LYS A 8 0.05 -1.33 -22.41
CA LYS A 8 0.83 -1.36 -21.16
C LYS A 8 1.47 -0.01 -20.87
N GLU A 9 2.04 0.65 -21.86
CA GLU A 9 2.65 1.97 -21.67
C GLU A 9 1.59 3.05 -21.38
N VAL A 10 0.45 3.04 -22.08
CA VAL A 10 -0.65 3.99 -21.85
C VAL A 10 -1.25 3.84 -20.44
N LEU A 11 -1.40 2.59 -19.96
CA LEU A 11 -1.99 2.29 -18.65
C LEU A 11 -0.97 2.29 -17.52
N LYS A 12 0.31 2.56 -17.82
CA LYS A 12 1.34 2.72 -16.80
C LYS A 12 1.09 4.04 -16.06
N SER A 13 0.56 3.94 -14.86
CA SER A 13 0.25 5.11 -14.05
C SER A 13 1.53 5.93 -13.77
N PRO A 14 1.54 7.25 -14.01
CA PRO A 14 2.65 8.10 -13.60
C PRO A 14 2.78 8.04 -12.07
N GLY A 15 4.02 7.95 -11.57
CA GLY A 15 4.35 7.65 -10.16
C GLY A 15 3.73 8.57 -9.08
N LEU A 16 3.03 9.64 -9.46
CA LEU A 16 2.26 10.49 -8.55
C LEU A 16 0.91 9.86 -8.13
N ALA A 17 0.41 8.86 -8.85
CA ALA A 17 -0.77 8.07 -8.49
C ALA A 17 -0.38 6.65 -8.02
N ALA A 18 0.74 6.54 -7.28
CA ALA A 18 1.34 5.27 -6.84
C ALA A 18 0.37 4.31 -6.12
N PHE A 19 -0.74 4.82 -5.57
CA PHE A 19 -1.77 4.05 -4.87
C PHE A 19 -3.08 3.87 -5.64
N SER A 20 -3.24 4.47 -6.82
CA SER A 20 -4.45 4.21 -7.61
C SER A 20 -4.49 2.74 -8.00
N ARG A 21 -5.64 2.11 -7.73
CA ARG A 21 -5.87 0.71 -8.05
C ARG A 21 -6.13 0.51 -9.53
N ILE A 22 -6.28 1.59 -10.31
CA ILE A 22 -6.36 1.57 -11.77
C ILE A 22 -5.12 0.93 -12.40
N ARG A 23 -3.96 0.94 -11.73
CA ARG A 23 -2.77 0.19 -12.19
C ARG A 23 -3.05 -1.29 -12.47
N TYR A 24 -4.02 -1.89 -11.78
CA TYR A 24 -4.40 -3.28 -11.99
C TYR A 24 -5.10 -3.52 -13.34
N VAL A 25 -5.66 -2.49 -13.97
CA VAL A 25 -6.22 -2.58 -15.32
C VAL A 25 -5.11 -2.92 -16.33
N GLY A 26 -3.99 -2.18 -16.31
CA GLY A 26 -2.84 -2.47 -17.17
C GLY A 26 -2.09 -3.76 -16.79
N ALA A 27 -2.00 -4.06 -15.49
CA ALA A 27 -1.18 -5.17 -15.00
C ALA A 27 -1.88 -6.54 -15.03
N LEU A 28 -3.21 -6.60 -14.82
CA LEU A 28 -3.91 -7.87 -14.53
C LEU A 28 -5.05 -8.21 -15.50
N MET A 29 -5.65 -7.22 -16.17
CA MET A 29 -6.83 -7.40 -17.04
C MET A 29 -6.46 -7.74 -18.49
N THR A 30 -7.41 -8.29 -19.26
CA THR A 30 -7.19 -8.61 -20.69
C THR A 30 -7.17 -7.36 -21.56
N GLU A 31 -6.68 -7.46 -22.79
CA GLU A 31 -6.68 -6.34 -23.74
C GLU A 31 -8.10 -5.84 -24.03
N GLU A 32 -9.09 -6.73 -24.16
CA GLU A 32 -10.49 -6.33 -24.36
C GLU A 32 -11.06 -5.57 -23.14
N GLU A 33 -10.62 -5.92 -21.93
CA GLU A 33 -10.99 -5.20 -20.72
C GLU A 33 -10.31 -3.84 -20.64
N GLN A 34 -9.03 -3.76 -20.99
CA GLN A 34 -8.27 -2.51 -21.06
C GLN A 34 -8.89 -1.54 -22.07
N VAL A 35 -9.27 -2.03 -23.26
CA VAL A 35 -9.96 -1.23 -24.28
C VAL A 35 -11.33 -0.77 -23.80
N ARG A 36 -12.08 -1.63 -23.08
CA ARG A 36 -13.37 -1.25 -22.48
C ARG A 36 -13.20 -0.15 -21.43
N PHE A 37 -12.21 -0.27 -20.56
CA PHE A 37 -11.88 0.75 -19.58
C PHE A 37 -11.57 2.09 -20.26
N LEU A 38 -10.67 2.10 -21.25
CA LEU A 38 -10.29 3.32 -21.95
C LEU A 38 -11.49 3.97 -22.66
N LYS A 39 -12.34 3.19 -23.33
CA LYS A 39 -13.56 3.70 -23.96
C LYS A 39 -14.51 4.33 -22.95
N ALA A 40 -14.76 3.66 -21.84
CA ALA A 40 -15.63 4.18 -20.78
C ALA A 40 -15.05 5.45 -20.15
N LEU A 41 -13.72 5.49 -19.93
CA LEU A 41 -13.03 6.66 -19.40
C LEU A 41 -13.17 7.88 -20.33
N PHE A 42 -13.02 7.68 -21.64
CA PHE A 42 -13.24 8.75 -22.63
C PHE A 42 -14.69 9.25 -22.61
N SER A 43 -15.67 8.35 -22.57
CA SER A 43 -17.08 8.74 -22.49
C SER A 43 -17.38 9.52 -21.20
N ALA A 44 -16.98 9.00 -20.04
CA ALA A 44 -17.21 9.65 -18.76
C ALA A 44 -16.53 11.03 -18.66
N ALA A 45 -15.34 11.19 -19.25
CA ALA A 45 -14.67 12.48 -19.34
C ALA A 45 -15.44 13.50 -20.19
N VAL A 46 -16.08 13.08 -21.29
CA VAL A 46 -16.94 13.95 -22.10
C VAL A 46 -18.20 14.31 -21.34
N GLU A 47 -18.88 13.33 -20.75
CA GLU A 47 -20.09 13.52 -19.95
C GLU A 47 -19.85 14.46 -18.76
N THR A 48 -18.68 14.39 -18.13
CA THR A 48 -18.27 15.29 -17.05
C THR A 48 -18.21 16.74 -17.53
N ARG A 49 -17.71 16.99 -18.75
CA ARG A 49 -17.65 18.34 -19.33
C ARG A 49 -19.03 18.86 -19.71
N GLU A 50 -19.92 18.00 -20.17
CA GLU A 50 -21.28 18.37 -20.58
C GLU A 50 -22.18 18.64 -19.38
N SER A 51 -22.11 17.78 -18.36
CA SER A 51 -22.94 17.88 -17.15
C SER A 51 -22.38 18.83 -16.11
N GLY A 52 -21.06 19.09 -16.13
CA GLY A 52 -20.36 19.81 -15.07
C GLY A 52 -20.21 19.02 -13.76
N SER A 53 -20.67 17.76 -13.71
CA SER A 53 -20.50 16.87 -12.55
C SER A 53 -19.40 15.86 -12.82
N VAL A 54 -18.57 15.61 -11.79
CA VAL A 54 -17.51 14.60 -11.81
C VAL A 54 -17.97 13.24 -11.30
N ASP A 55 -19.21 13.12 -10.83
CA ASP A 55 -19.68 11.93 -10.11
C ASP A 55 -19.62 10.68 -10.99
N GLY A 56 -20.09 10.75 -12.24
CA GLY A 56 -20.04 9.62 -13.16
C GLY A 56 -18.61 9.16 -13.50
N LEU A 57 -17.66 10.09 -13.53
CA LEU A 57 -16.23 9.75 -13.68
C LEU A 57 -15.68 9.10 -12.41
N ALA A 58 -16.05 9.61 -11.23
CA ALA A 58 -15.63 9.04 -9.96
C ALA A 58 -16.17 7.61 -9.77
N ASP A 59 -17.46 7.40 -10.04
CA ASP A 59 -18.13 6.10 -9.96
C ASP A 59 -17.47 5.07 -10.91
N LEU A 60 -17.18 5.49 -12.15
CA LEU A 60 -16.45 4.65 -13.10
C LEU A 60 -15.09 4.22 -12.54
N LEU A 61 -14.31 5.18 -12.03
CA LEU A 61 -13.00 4.88 -11.48
C LEU A 61 -13.11 3.92 -10.30
N GLU A 62 -14.04 4.14 -9.38
CA GLU A 62 -14.29 3.26 -8.22
C GLU A 62 -14.66 1.83 -8.65
N GLU A 63 -15.54 1.67 -9.66
CA GLU A 63 -15.91 0.36 -10.20
C GLU A 63 -14.69 -0.42 -10.72
N TRP A 64 -13.87 0.23 -11.55
CA TRP A 64 -12.70 -0.40 -12.14
C TRP A 64 -11.59 -0.66 -11.13
N GLU A 65 -11.44 0.21 -10.13
CA GLU A 65 -10.56 -0.01 -8.98
C GLU A 65 -11.00 -1.22 -8.14
N ALA A 66 -12.30 -1.36 -7.87
CA ALA A 66 -12.85 -2.51 -7.16
C ALA A 66 -12.63 -3.82 -7.93
N LYS A 67 -12.86 -3.80 -9.25
CA LYS A 67 -12.57 -4.95 -10.13
C LYS A 67 -11.08 -5.31 -10.14
N GLY A 68 -10.21 -4.32 -10.24
CA GLY A 68 -8.76 -4.51 -10.17
C GLY A 68 -8.31 -5.14 -8.87
N LEU A 69 -8.87 -4.68 -7.74
CA LEU A 69 -8.59 -5.25 -6.42
C LEU A 69 -9.07 -6.70 -6.29
N ALA A 70 -10.26 -7.02 -6.81
CA ALA A 70 -10.79 -8.38 -6.79
C ALA A 70 -9.88 -9.36 -7.56
N LEU A 71 -9.37 -8.95 -8.73
CA LEU A 71 -8.41 -9.74 -9.52
C LEU A 71 -7.07 -9.90 -8.80
N ALA A 72 -6.56 -8.82 -8.19
CA ALA A 72 -5.34 -8.86 -7.40
C ALA A 72 -5.49 -9.83 -6.21
N GLY A 73 -6.61 -9.77 -5.49
CA GLY A 73 -6.92 -10.67 -4.38
C GLY A 73 -7.04 -12.13 -4.81
N ALA A 74 -7.68 -12.42 -5.95
CA ALA A 74 -7.79 -13.78 -6.49
C ALA A 74 -6.44 -14.38 -6.90
N ARG A 75 -5.47 -13.54 -7.29
CA ARG A 75 -4.09 -13.95 -7.62
C ARG A 75 -3.17 -14.00 -6.40
N ALA A 76 -3.53 -13.31 -5.31
CA ALA A 76 -2.74 -13.29 -4.10
C ALA A 76 -2.67 -14.70 -3.52
N ARG A 77 -1.46 -15.28 -3.53
CA ARG A 77 -1.19 -16.53 -2.82
C ARG A 77 -1.01 -16.19 -1.36
N ALA A 78 -2.11 -16.14 -0.62
CA ALA A 78 -2.03 -16.20 0.83
C ALA A 78 -1.58 -17.63 1.20
N PRO A 79 -0.52 -17.80 2.01
CA PRO A 79 -0.24 -19.11 2.57
C PRO A 79 -1.47 -19.58 3.33
N GLN A 80 -1.92 -20.81 3.05
CA GLN A 80 -2.93 -21.44 3.88
C GLN A 80 -2.28 -21.76 5.22
N VAL A 81 -2.58 -20.94 6.21
CA VAL A 81 -2.14 -21.19 7.59
C VAL A 81 -3.25 -22.04 8.23
N GLU A 82 -2.94 -23.29 8.53
CA GLU A 82 -3.84 -24.12 9.34
C GLU A 82 -3.79 -23.64 10.80
N GLY A 83 -4.97 -23.27 11.32
CA GLY A 83 -5.09 -22.74 12.68
C GLY A 83 -4.55 -21.31 12.82
N ILE A 84 -4.56 -20.81 14.06
CA ILE A 84 -4.05 -19.49 14.35
C ILE A 84 -2.60 -19.65 14.86
N PRO A 85 -1.59 -19.00 14.25
CA PRO A 85 -0.18 -19.20 14.59
C PRO A 85 0.22 -18.50 15.90
N TRP A 86 -0.64 -18.57 16.92
CA TRP A 86 -0.33 -18.04 18.24
C TRP A 86 0.56 -19.02 19.00
N ALA A 87 1.78 -18.59 19.28
CA ALA A 87 2.57 -19.24 20.32
C ALA A 87 1.97 -18.85 21.68
N SER A 88 1.61 -19.85 22.49
CA SER A 88 1.24 -19.60 23.88
C SER A 88 2.44 -18.99 24.62
N LEU A 89 2.20 -17.89 25.34
CA LEU A 89 3.22 -17.26 26.17
C LEU A 89 3.64 -18.23 27.28
N ARG A 90 4.93 -18.58 27.31
CA ARG A 90 5.46 -19.59 28.25
C ARG A 90 5.91 -19.02 29.59
N LEU A 91 5.79 -17.71 29.77
CA LEU A 91 6.27 -16.96 30.93
C LEU A 91 5.21 -15.92 31.34
N PRO A 92 5.14 -15.50 32.60
CA PRO A 92 4.34 -14.33 32.98
C PRO A 92 4.76 -13.10 32.18
N LEU A 93 3.82 -12.23 31.80
CA LEU A 93 4.10 -11.02 31.00
C LEU A 93 5.18 -10.15 31.63
N ARG A 94 5.18 -10.02 32.97
CA ARG A 94 6.19 -9.27 33.75
C ARG A 94 7.61 -9.82 33.64
N GLN A 95 7.79 -11.03 33.13
CA GLN A 95 9.08 -11.67 32.89
C GLN A 95 9.44 -11.72 31.39
N ALA A 96 8.51 -11.30 30.52
CA ALA A 96 8.72 -11.32 29.08
C ALA A 96 9.61 -10.13 28.64
N LYS A 97 10.42 -10.37 27.60
CA LYS A 97 11.09 -9.31 26.85
C LYS A 97 10.36 -9.18 25.52
N LEU A 98 9.86 -7.98 25.24
CA LEU A 98 9.07 -7.70 24.04
C LEU A 98 9.88 -6.84 23.07
N ALA A 99 9.67 -7.07 21.77
CA ALA A 99 10.19 -6.23 20.70
C ALA A 99 9.05 -5.93 19.72
N LEU A 100 9.00 -4.69 19.25
CA LEU A 100 8.06 -4.28 18.20
C LEU A 100 8.78 -4.32 16.86
N VAL A 101 8.22 -5.07 15.91
CA VAL A 101 8.75 -5.20 14.55
C VAL A 101 7.64 -4.86 13.56
N THR A 102 7.95 -4.04 12.56
CA THR A 102 7.01 -3.67 11.51
C THR A 102 7.70 -3.72 10.15
N THR A 103 6.97 -4.17 9.14
CA THR A 103 7.35 -4.02 7.72
C THR A 103 6.81 -2.72 7.13
N GLY A 104 6.22 -1.85 7.94
CA GLY A 104 5.61 -0.59 7.49
C GLY A 104 6.58 0.48 6.99
N GLY A 105 7.89 0.24 6.97
CA GLY A 105 8.86 1.18 6.39
C GLY A 105 9.16 2.41 7.25
N PHE A 106 9.10 2.28 8.58
CA PHE A 106 9.47 3.35 9.51
C PHE A 106 10.99 3.46 9.72
N TYR A 107 11.48 4.69 9.76
CA TYR A 107 12.89 5.03 10.02
C TYR A 107 12.97 6.35 10.79
N LEU A 108 14.14 6.67 11.35
CA LEU A 108 14.38 7.92 12.06
C LEU A 108 14.76 9.05 11.11
N GLU A 109 14.38 10.27 11.44
CA GLU A 109 14.94 11.46 10.80
C GLU A 109 16.47 11.44 10.83
N GLY A 110 17.10 11.72 9.69
CA GLY A 110 18.55 11.62 9.49
C GLY A 110 19.04 10.22 9.08
N GLN A 111 18.24 9.16 9.21
CA GLN A 111 18.55 7.87 8.60
C GLN A 111 18.22 7.87 7.10
N GLN A 112 18.92 7.02 6.35
CA GLN A 112 18.60 6.73 4.95
C GLN A 112 17.18 6.13 4.85
N PRO A 113 16.26 6.76 4.09
CA PRO A 113 14.95 6.18 3.78
C PRO A 113 15.10 4.81 3.12
N TYR A 114 14.09 3.95 3.28
CA TYR A 114 14.05 2.69 2.55
C TYR A 114 13.94 2.92 1.04
N GLN A 115 14.67 2.12 0.27
CA GLN A 115 14.50 2.07 -1.18
C GLN A 115 13.32 1.17 -1.51
N THR A 116 12.15 1.76 -1.74
CA THR A 116 10.89 1.01 -1.83
C THR A 116 10.77 0.11 -3.05
N ASP A 117 11.34 0.51 -4.19
CA ASP A 117 11.44 -0.34 -5.38
C ASP A 117 12.73 -1.18 -5.37
N GLY A 118 13.77 -0.73 -4.64
CA GLY A 118 15.05 -1.42 -4.47
C GLY A 118 15.81 -1.75 -5.77
N PRO A 119 16.98 -2.41 -5.66
CA PRO A 119 17.66 -3.00 -6.80
C PRO A 119 16.81 -4.13 -7.41
N GLU A 120 16.75 -4.20 -8.74
CA GLU A 120 16.04 -5.26 -9.47
C GLU A 120 14.53 -5.39 -9.17
N GLY A 121 13.91 -4.39 -8.53
CA GLY A 121 12.49 -4.40 -8.19
C GLY A 121 12.15 -5.25 -6.95
N LEU A 122 13.14 -5.60 -6.12
CA LEU A 122 12.98 -6.48 -4.96
C LEU A 122 12.80 -5.72 -3.62
N GLY A 123 12.89 -4.38 -3.64
CA GLY A 123 12.80 -3.56 -2.44
C GLY A 123 14.05 -3.58 -1.55
N ASP A 124 13.94 -2.94 -0.37
CA ASP A 124 15.00 -2.86 0.64
C ASP A 124 14.72 -3.87 1.77
N TRP A 125 15.59 -4.89 1.90
CA TRP A 125 15.52 -5.92 2.94
C TRP A 125 16.34 -5.61 4.20
N SER A 126 16.99 -4.45 4.25
CA SER A 126 17.68 -4.01 5.47
C SER A 126 16.68 -3.59 6.54
N TYR A 127 17.17 -3.41 7.78
CA TYR A 127 16.33 -2.92 8.88
C TYR A 127 16.88 -1.60 9.43
N ARG A 128 16.01 -0.84 10.10
CA ARG A 128 16.38 0.36 10.84
C ARG A 128 16.07 0.17 12.32
N PRO A 129 17.07 0.16 13.21
CA PRO A 129 16.82 0.12 14.64
C PRO A 129 16.20 1.45 15.09
N ILE A 130 15.10 1.37 15.83
CA ILE A 130 14.39 2.51 16.39
C ILE A 130 14.43 2.39 17.92
N PRO A 131 15.12 3.31 18.63
CA PRO A 131 15.12 3.31 20.09
C PRO A 131 13.72 3.51 20.64
N LYS A 132 13.34 2.75 21.67
CA LYS A 132 12.02 2.85 22.29
C LYS A 132 11.71 4.22 22.89
N THR A 133 12.69 5.11 23.04
CA THR A 133 12.56 6.44 23.65
C THR A 133 12.41 7.56 22.62
N VAL A 134 12.44 7.27 21.32
CA VAL A 134 12.38 8.30 20.30
C VAL A 134 11.03 9.04 20.30
N PRO A 135 11.00 10.38 20.26
CA PRO A 135 9.77 11.13 20.00
C PRO A 135 9.11 10.70 18.68
N ARG A 136 7.78 10.62 18.66
CA ARG A 136 7.02 10.16 17.48
C ARG A 136 7.18 11.07 16.27
N ASP A 137 7.44 12.35 16.50
CA ASP A 137 7.65 13.38 15.47
C ASP A 137 9.02 13.26 14.77
N GLN A 138 9.92 12.42 15.28
CA GLN A 138 11.17 12.05 14.59
C GLN A 138 11.02 10.82 13.70
N LEU A 139 9.85 10.16 13.72
CA LEU A 139 9.57 9.04 12.83
C LEU A 139 9.27 9.56 11.43
N ARG A 140 9.82 8.86 10.44
CA ARG A 140 9.54 9.04 9.02
C ARG A 140 9.14 7.70 8.44
N VAL A 141 8.47 7.73 7.29
CA VAL A 141 7.93 6.54 6.64
C VAL A 141 8.18 6.57 5.13
N ALA A 142 8.66 5.45 4.60
CA ALA A 142 8.87 5.22 3.17
C ALA A 142 8.35 3.83 2.81
N HIS A 143 7.26 3.78 2.03
CA HIS A 143 6.62 2.54 1.61
C HIS A 143 5.83 2.77 0.31
N LEU A 144 5.73 1.74 -0.54
CA LEU A 144 5.08 1.84 -1.86
C LEU A 144 3.65 1.28 -1.90
N HIS A 145 3.24 0.50 -0.90
CA HIS A 145 2.00 -0.29 -1.00
C HIS A 145 0.83 0.16 -0.10
N TYR A 146 0.96 1.30 0.61
CA TYR A 146 -0.18 1.92 1.31
C TYR A 146 -0.02 3.45 1.40
N ASP A 147 -1.14 4.18 1.57
CA ASP A 147 -1.15 5.63 1.74
C ASP A 147 -0.41 6.09 3.01
N LEU A 148 0.61 6.91 2.81
CA LEU A 148 1.46 7.40 3.89
C LEU A 148 0.84 8.55 4.69
N ALA A 149 -0.27 9.16 4.25
CA ALA A 149 -0.88 10.30 4.94
C ALA A 149 -1.29 9.97 6.38
N GLY A 150 -1.97 8.83 6.59
CA GLY A 150 -2.36 8.36 7.92
C GLY A 150 -1.15 8.13 8.85
N PRO A 151 -0.18 7.31 8.46
CA PRO A 151 1.01 7.04 9.29
C PRO A 151 1.93 8.25 9.51
N ARG A 152 1.91 9.25 8.62
CA ARG A 152 2.58 10.54 8.82
C ARG A 152 1.86 11.41 9.86
N GLN A 153 0.54 11.32 9.93
CA GLN A 153 -0.28 12.06 10.91
C GLN A 153 -0.24 11.40 12.29
N ASP A 154 -0.42 10.07 12.34
CA ASP A 154 -0.32 9.27 13.56
C ASP A 154 0.45 7.98 13.28
N PRO A 155 1.74 7.90 13.67
CA PRO A 155 2.53 6.69 13.50
C PRO A 155 1.92 5.45 14.16
N ASN A 156 1.09 5.60 15.19
CA ASN A 156 0.55 4.48 15.94
C ASN A 156 -0.43 3.61 15.14
N CYS A 157 -0.93 4.07 13.99
CA CYS A 157 -1.79 3.26 13.14
C CYS A 157 -1.04 2.12 12.41
N VAL A 158 0.31 2.19 12.32
CA VAL A 158 1.14 1.16 11.68
C VAL A 158 2.35 0.74 12.53
N PHE A 159 2.88 1.63 13.37
CA PHE A 159 3.94 1.36 14.33
C PHE A 159 3.57 1.91 15.73
N PRO A 160 2.84 1.12 16.54
CA PRO A 160 2.21 1.56 17.79
C PRO A 160 3.21 1.73 18.95
N LEU A 161 4.21 2.59 18.76
CA LEU A 161 5.28 2.83 19.73
C LEU A 161 4.75 3.42 21.04
N ASP A 162 3.75 4.31 20.98
CA ASP A 162 3.20 4.91 22.20
C ASP A 162 2.37 3.88 22.98
N ARG A 163 1.56 3.07 22.30
CA ARG A 163 0.82 1.96 22.92
C ARG A 163 1.77 0.92 23.53
N PHE A 164 2.92 0.67 22.89
CA PHE A 164 3.94 -0.23 23.41
C PHE A 164 4.56 0.29 24.72
N ARG A 165 4.75 1.61 24.85
CA ARG A 165 5.23 2.24 26.09
C ARG A 165 4.18 2.23 27.19
N GLU A 166 2.91 2.43 26.84
CA GLU A 166 1.80 2.32 27.79
C GLU A 166 1.71 0.90 28.37
N LEU A 167 1.84 -0.12 27.51
CA LEU A 167 1.86 -1.53 27.93
C LEU A 167 3.02 -1.85 28.89
N GLU A 168 4.18 -1.20 28.72
CA GLU A 168 5.33 -1.37 29.62
C GLU A 168 5.03 -0.86 31.05
N GLN A 169 4.05 0.03 31.22
CA GLN A 169 3.71 0.66 32.49
C GLN A 169 2.61 -0.10 33.28
N GLU A 170 2.02 -1.16 32.71
CA GLU A 170 1.01 -2.04 33.36
C GLU A 170 1.62 -3.14 34.26
#